data_AF-A0A5B1QKB7-F1
#
_entry.id   AF-A0A5B1QKB7-F1
#
_cell.length_a   1.000
_cell.length_b   1.000
_cell.length_c   1.000
_cell.angle_alpha   90.00
_cell.angle_beta   90.00
_cell.angle_gamma   90.00
#
_symmetry.space_group_name_H-M   'P 1'
#
loop_
_entity.id
_entity.type
_entity.pdbx_description
1 polymer ?
#
loop_
_entity_poly.entity_id
_entity_poly.type
_entity_poly.pdbx_seq_one_letter_code
_entity_poly.pdbx_strand_id
1 'polypeptide(L)'
;LPPSLSQRKHVQRWAVILSGLGPAERNICALVSKTFRYAVYLSAGERLSQNHNGRRLALLHVHHPAASSSLNLWPYLAQRAHETQTRRALFDASFLRAFYAAFVPIASRLWSSPDHERQLGVAVRFLLTRLWFTICIGSARPEWLADTVLDAQEVVPGEIWTVTVAVRAQRRGVSARTESFYVLESTCEVIGKPQLHIAGNGNVTAGDLPVRADWSRYIESRIVPAPTGQHVPLLAHLKWASQGEYERGISRHWLERVEKKGKEGRALRVVAERYVLACVVGNSVSGSWMSAVQMAQEFAGLAEREPGKPRQPQVSMFLPAHHHVESVHFTAASCAPLHPAIAVIHTLAREYFVLKDNGMQIGCEEDGIVDVWQGILGCDQSGMALGPGTIFLAQLVDHVRKLS
;
A
#
# COMPACT_ATOMS: atom_id res chain seq x y z
N LEU A 1 -37.13 20.70 -13.71
CA LEU A 1 -38.14 19.78 -14.30
C LEU A 1 -37.53 19.12 -15.52
N PRO A 2 -37.53 17.78 -15.62
CA PRO A 2 -37.01 17.06 -16.77
C PRO A 2 -37.77 17.45 -18.05
N PRO A 3 -37.13 17.43 -19.23
CA PRO A 3 -37.80 17.69 -20.51
C PRO A 3 -38.78 16.57 -20.86
N SER A 4 -39.59 16.79 -21.91
CA SER A 4 -40.59 15.82 -22.39
C SER A 4 -39.93 14.48 -22.74
N LEU A 5 -40.70 13.38 -22.68
CA LEU A 5 -40.18 12.04 -22.95
C LEU A 5 -39.55 11.91 -24.35
N SER A 6 -40.09 12.60 -25.35
CA SER A 6 -39.52 12.65 -26.71
C SER A 6 -38.13 13.30 -26.76
N GLN A 7 -37.89 14.32 -25.93
CA GLN A 7 -36.62 15.03 -25.86
C GLN A 7 -35.56 14.26 -25.04
N ARG A 8 -35.96 13.39 -24.11
CA ARG A 8 -35.02 12.63 -23.25
C ARG A 8 -34.06 11.73 -24.04
N LYS A 9 -34.46 11.24 -25.22
CA LYS A 9 -33.57 10.45 -26.10
C LYS A 9 -32.31 11.21 -26.53
N HIS A 10 -32.41 12.53 -26.65
CA HIS A 10 -31.28 13.39 -27.04
C HIS A 10 -30.47 13.88 -25.84
N VAL A 11 -31.07 13.91 -24.64
CA VAL A 11 -30.41 14.38 -23.42
C VAL A 11 -29.16 13.56 -23.10
N GLN A 12 -29.22 12.24 -23.19
CA GLN A 12 -28.05 11.38 -22.92
C GLN A 12 -26.87 11.71 -23.85
N ARG A 13 -27.11 11.90 -25.15
CA ARG A 13 -26.07 12.27 -26.11
C ARG A 13 -25.44 13.63 -25.76
N TRP A 14 -26.28 14.60 -25.40
CA TRP A 14 -25.81 15.89 -24.92
C TRP A 14 -25.04 15.77 -23.60
N ALA A 15 -25.47 14.92 -22.67
CA ALA A 15 -24.77 14.72 -21.39
C ALA A 15 -23.33 14.23 -21.60
N VAL A 16 -23.12 13.32 -22.56
CA VAL A 16 -21.77 12.86 -22.96
C VAL A 16 -20.95 14.02 -23.53
N ILE A 17 -21.49 14.79 -24.48
CA ILE A 17 -20.77 15.94 -25.07
C ILE A 17 -20.43 16.99 -24.01
N LEU A 18 -21.41 17.37 -23.20
CA LEU A 18 -21.27 18.39 -22.16
C LEU A 18 -20.38 17.93 -21.00
N SER A 19 -20.15 16.63 -20.84
CA SER A 19 -19.22 16.08 -19.84
C SER A 19 -17.78 16.55 -20.04
N GLY A 20 -17.39 16.77 -21.31
CA GLY A 20 -16.05 17.21 -21.71
C GLY A 20 -15.80 18.71 -21.51
N LEU A 21 -16.84 19.49 -21.22
CA LEU A 21 -16.72 20.95 -21.06
C LEU A 21 -16.20 21.35 -19.68
N GLY A 22 -15.58 22.53 -19.62
CA GLY A 22 -15.17 23.19 -18.38
C GLY A 22 -16.36 23.63 -17.52
N PRO A 23 -16.15 24.01 -16.24
CA PRO A 23 -17.22 24.51 -15.37
C PRO A 23 -17.93 25.75 -15.92
N ALA A 24 -17.17 26.73 -16.44
CA ALA A 24 -17.72 27.98 -16.97
C ALA A 24 -18.61 27.75 -18.21
N GLU A 25 -18.14 26.93 -19.14
CA GLU A 25 -18.87 26.58 -20.37
C GLU A 25 -20.17 25.83 -20.03
N ARG A 26 -20.14 24.87 -19.09
CA ARG A 26 -21.34 24.15 -18.65
C ARG A 26 -22.38 25.07 -18.03
N ASN A 27 -21.96 26.10 -17.28
CA ASN A 27 -22.88 27.09 -16.72
C ASN A 27 -23.60 27.86 -17.83
N ILE A 28 -22.89 28.25 -18.89
CA ILE A 28 -23.49 28.91 -20.06
C ILE A 28 -24.45 27.94 -20.76
N CYS A 29 -24.03 26.69 -21.01
CA CYS A 29 -24.86 25.67 -21.63
C CYS A 29 -26.16 25.39 -20.85
N ALA A 30 -26.12 25.41 -19.51
CA ALA A 30 -27.29 25.18 -18.66
C ALA A 30 -28.38 26.26 -18.80
N LEU A 31 -28.03 27.44 -19.34
CA LEU A 31 -28.96 28.54 -19.60
C LEU A 31 -29.65 28.45 -20.96
N VAL A 32 -29.12 27.67 -21.91
CA VAL A 32 -29.61 27.60 -23.30
C VAL A 32 -31.05 27.08 -23.40
N SER A 33 -31.36 25.97 -22.72
CA SER A 33 -32.71 25.38 -22.74
C SER A 33 -32.94 24.41 -21.59
N LYS A 34 -34.20 24.01 -21.37
CA LYS A 34 -34.55 22.95 -20.40
C LYS A 34 -33.82 21.63 -20.69
N THR A 35 -33.68 21.28 -21.98
CA THR A 35 -32.96 20.07 -22.43
C THR A 35 -31.49 20.13 -22.08
N PHE A 36 -30.82 21.25 -22.38
CA PHE A 36 -29.40 21.44 -22.05
C PHE A 36 -29.17 21.47 -20.54
N ARG A 37 -30.03 22.15 -19.78
CA ARG A 37 -29.96 22.16 -18.30
C ARG A 37 -30.05 20.75 -17.73
N TYR A 38 -30.95 19.94 -18.25
CA TYR A 38 -31.10 18.54 -17.83
C TYR A 38 -29.92 17.66 -18.31
N ALA A 39 -29.36 17.94 -19.48
CA ALA A 39 -28.16 17.25 -19.96
C ALA A 39 -26.92 17.61 -19.12
N VAL A 40 -26.74 18.88 -18.72
CA VAL A 40 -25.71 19.30 -17.75
C VAL A 40 -25.91 18.57 -16.42
N TYR A 41 -27.15 18.47 -15.94
CA TYR A 41 -27.47 17.70 -14.74
C TYR A 41 -27.01 16.24 -14.85
N LEU A 42 -27.33 15.55 -15.95
CA LEU A 42 -26.91 14.15 -16.16
C LEU A 42 -25.41 13.99 -16.49
N SER A 43 -24.74 15.03 -17.00
CA SER A 43 -23.32 14.97 -17.39
C SER A 43 -22.38 14.61 -16.23
N ALA A 44 -22.81 14.80 -14.97
CA ALA A 44 -22.05 14.35 -13.81
C ALA A 44 -21.80 12.84 -13.80
N GLY A 45 -22.78 12.04 -14.23
CA GLY A 45 -22.65 10.58 -14.35
C GLY A 45 -21.57 10.20 -15.37
N GLU A 46 -21.57 10.84 -16.53
CA GLU A 46 -20.55 10.62 -17.57
C GLU A 46 -19.14 10.99 -17.08
N ARG A 47 -19.01 12.10 -16.34
CA ARG A 47 -17.72 12.50 -15.75
C ARG A 47 -17.23 11.55 -14.68
N LEU A 48 -18.13 10.99 -13.88
CA LEU A 48 -17.81 9.94 -12.91
C LEU A 48 -17.33 8.68 -13.63
N SER A 49 -18.02 8.26 -14.70
CA SER A 49 -17.63 7.10 -15.51
C SER A 49 -16.29 7.30 -16.24
N GLN A 50 -15.92 8.53 -16.59
CA GLN A 50 -14.63 8.82 -17.23
C GLN A 50 -13.49 8.90 -16.21
N ASN A 51 -13.67 9.62 -15.10
CA ASN A 51 -12.57 10.00 -14.20
C ASN A 51 -12.49 9.15 -12.92
N HIS A 52 -13.59 8.48 -12.57
CA HIS A 52 -13.75 7.78 -11.29
C HIS A 52 -14.37 6.38 -11.47
N ASN A 53 -14.16 5.75 -12.63
CA ASN A 53 -14.65 4.41 -12.90
C ASN A 53 -14.00 3.37 -11.97
N GLY A 54 -14.82 2.59 -11.30
CA GLY A 54 -14.43 1.46 -10.46
C GLY A 54 -15.55 0.95 -9.57
N ARG A 55 -15.20 0.03 -8.67
CA ARG A 55 -16.15 -0.67 -7.78
C ARG A 55 -17.01 0.28 -6.95
N ARG A 56 -16.46 1.41 -6.47
CA ARG A 56 -17.23 2.38 -5.66
C ARG A 56 -18.37 3.02 -6.45
N LEU A 57 -18.13 3.38 -7.72
CA LEU A 57 -19.17 3.89 -8.60
C LEU A 57 -20.15 2.79 -9.00
N ALA A 58 -19.66 1.57 -9.26
CA ALA A 58 -20.52 0.42 -9.56
C ALA A 58 -21.47 0.10 -8.40
N LEU A 59 -20.98 0.10 -7.16
CA LEU A 59 -21.81 -0.10 -5.96
C LEU A 59 -22.86 0.99 -5.80
N LEU A 60 -22.54 2.25 -6.12
CA LEU A 60 -23.53 3.33 -6.14
C LEU A 60 -24.68 3.02 -7.11
N HIS A 61 -24.37 2.51 -8.31
CA HIS A 61 -25.38 2.12 -9.29
C HIS A 61 -26.19 0.89 -8.85
N VAL A 62 -25.56 -0.06 -8.14
CA VAL A 62 -26.27 -1.24 -7.59
C VAL A 62 -27.26 -0.82 -6.50
N HIS A 63 -26.84 0.03 -5.57
CA HIS A 63 -27.71 0.52 -4.48
C HIS A 63 -28.76 1.53 -4.97
N HIS A 64 -28.47 2.23 -6.06
CA HIS A 64 -29.38 3.21 -6.66
C HIS A 64 -29.46 3.01 -8.18
N PRO A 65 -30.25 2.03 -8.67
CA PRO A 65 -30.36 1.75 -10.12
C PRO A 65 -30.87 2.93 -10.95
N ALA A 66 -31.64 3.82 -10.33
CA ALA A 66 -32.12 5.06 -10.96
C ALA A 66 -31.05 6.18 -10.97
N ALA A 67 -29.85 5.95 -10.42
CA ALA A 67 -28.83 6.98 -10.26
C ALA A 67 -28.43 7.66 -11.57
N SER A 68 -28.36 6.90 -12.65
CA SER A 68 -27.97 7.40 -13.97
C SER A 68 -29.05 8.23 -14.67
N SER A 69 -30.29 8.22 -14.16
CA SER A 69 -31.43 8.89 -14.83
C SER A 69 -32.17 9.90 -13.97
N SER A 70 -32.12 9.81 -12.64
CA SER A 70 -32.88 10.69 -11.74
C SER A 70 -32.06 11.25 -10.56
N LEU A 71 -30.99 10.58 -10.12
CA LEU A 71 -30.22 11.03 -8.97
C LEU A 71 -29.29 12.20 -9.33
N ASN A 72 -29.18 13.15 -8.41
CA ASN A 72 -28.24 14.24 -8.56
C ASN A 72 -26.84 13.73 -8.21
N LEU A 73 -26.03 13.42 -9.22
CA LEU A 73 -24.67 12.92 -9.04
C LEU A 73 -23.61 14.02 -8.86
N TRP A 74 -23.98 15.30 -8.95
CA TRP A 74 -23.04 16.40 -8.78
C TRP A 74 -22.41 16.48 -7.38
N PRO A 75 -23.15 16.31 -6.27
CA PRO A 75 -22.54 16.25 -4.93
C PRO A 75 -21.53 15.12 -4.80
N TYR A 76 -21.85 13.94 -5.34
CA TYR A 76 -20.93 12.80 -5.33
C TYR A 76 -19.68 13.11 -6.18
N LEU A 77 -19.83 13.63 -7.40
CA LEU A 77 -18.70 14.05 -8.23
C LEU A 77 -17.81 15.10 -7.53
N ALA A 78 -18.40 16.10 -6.88
CA ALA A 78 -17.67 17.11 -6.13
C ALA A 78 -16.88 16.48 -4.96
N GLN A 79 -17.49 15.56 -4.21
CA GLN A 79 -16.82 14.81 -3.16
C GLN A 79 -15.62 14.00 -3.71
N ARG A 80 -15.78 13.29 -4.83
CA ARG A 80 -14.69 12.49 -5.45
C ARG A 80 -13.54 13.37 -5.96
N ALA A 81 -13.86 14.53 -6.51
CA ALA A 81 -12.87 15.52 -6.94
C ALA A 81 -12.11 16.09 -5.73
N HIS A 82 -12.81 16.43 -4.65
CA HIS A 82 -12.19 16.91 -3.42
C HIS A 82 -11.30 15.83 -2.77
N GLU A 83 -11.75 14.58 -2.68
CA GLU A 83 -10.93 13.46 -2.19
C GLU A 83 -9.62 13.33 -3.00
N THR A 84 -9.72 13.39 -4.32
CA THR A 84 -8.58 13.33 -5.25
C THR A 84 -7.59 14.47 -4.99
N GLN A 85 -8.10 15.70 -4.89
CA GLN A 85 -7.28 16.88 -4.67
C GLN A 85 -6.57 16.84 -3.32
N THR A 86 -7.31 16.52 -2.25
CA THR A 86 -6.77 16.44 -0.89
C THR A 86 -5.67 15.38 -0.80
N ARG A 87 -5.90 14.19 -1.36
CA ARG A 87 -4.89 13.11 -1.39
C ARG A 87 -3.64 13.49 -2.18
N ARG A 88 -3.82 14.15 -3.33
CA ARG A 88 -2.70 14.63 -4.13
C ARG A 88 -1.90 15.69 -3.40
N ALA A 89 -2.56 16.67 -2.76
CA ALA A 89 -1.90 17.69 -1.96
C ALA A 89 -1.10 17.09 -0.79
N LEU A 90 -1.65 16.07 -0.11
CA LEU A 90 -0.95 15.36 0.97
C LEU A 90 0.28 14.62 0.45
N PHE A 91 0.17 13.92 -0.68
CA PHE A 91 1.33 13.29 -1.30
C PHE A 91 2.36 14.33 -1.75
N ASP A 92 1.91 15.41 -2.38
CA ASP A 92 2.77 16.46 -2.91
C ASP A 92 3.59 17.16 -1.82
N ALA A 93 3.03 17.24 -0.60
CA ALA A 93 3.72 17.77 0.59
C ALA A 93 4.64 16.74 1.28
N SER A 94 4.63 15.47 0.87
CA SER A 94 5.41 14.40 1.50
C SER A 94 6.84 14.32 0.95
N PHE A 95 7.76 13.77 1.77
CA PHE A 95 9.12 13.48 1.32
C PHE A 95 9.17 12.52 0.13
N LEU A 96 8.19 11.61 -0.01
CA LEU A 96 8.12 10.69 -1.15
C LEU A 96 7.90 11.45 -2.46
N ARG A 97 7.05 12.49 -2.49
CA ARG A 97 6.93 13.33 -3.69
C ARG A 97 8.25 14.00 -4.04
N ALA A 98 8.93 14.57 -3.04
CA ALA A 98 10.22 15.22 -3.22
C ALA A 98 11.25 14.24 -3.80
N PHE A 99 11.36 13.04 -3.21
CA PHE A 99 12.23 11.98 -3.70
C PHE A 99 11.93 11.59 -5.17
N TYR A 100 10.65 11.47 -5.52
CA TYR A 100 10.17 11.16 -6.87
C TYR A 100 9.95 12.40 -7.76
N ALA A 101 10.59 13.55 -7.48
CA ALA A 101 10.32 14.84 -8.14
C ALA A 101 10.18 14.76 -9.68
N ALA A 102 11.10 14.03 -10.33
CA ALA A 102 11.21 13.90 -11.77
C ALA A 102 10.35 12.78 -12.40
N PHE A 103 9.56 12.06 -11.60
CA PHE A 103 8.82 10.87 -12.04
C PHE A 103 7.36 10.93 -11.59
N VAL A 104 6.51 10.15 -12.27
CA VAL A 104 5.10 9.97 -11.90
C VAL A 104 4.93 8.54 -11.39
N PRO A 105 5.12 8.30 -10.07
CA PRO A 105 5.17 6.95 -9.53
C PRO A 105 3.78 6.31 -9.34
N ILE A 106 2.70 7.11 -9.45
CA ILE A 106 1.31 6.66 -9.26
C ILE A 106 0.46 7.11 -10.45
N ALA A 107 -0.26 6.18 -11.08
CA ALA A 107 -1.17 6.46 -12.18
C ALA A 107 -2.32 7.41 -11.77
N SER A 108 -2.78 8.24 -12.72
CA SER A 108 -3.79 9.28 -12.45
C SER A 108 -5.08 8.75 -11.84
N ARG A 109 -5.52 7.56 -12.25
CA ARG A 109 -6.75 6.91 -11.79
C ARG A 109 -6.74 6.60 -10.28
N LEU A 110 -5.59 6.21 -9.73
CA LEU A 110 -5.45 5.77 -8.33
C LEU A 110 -5.66 6.89 -7.30
N TRP A 111 -5.46 8.15 -7.69
CA TRP A 111 -5.69 9.29 -6.78
C TRP A 111 -7.14 9.36 -6.27
N SER A 112 -8.09 8.91 -7.09
CA SER A 112 -9.48 8.81 -6.68
C SER A 112 -9.75 7.58 -5.80
N SER A 113 -8.90 6.55 -5.85
CA SER A 113 -9.11 5.23 -5.23
C SER A 113 -10.49 4.67 -5.62
N PRO A 114 -10.66 4.33 -6.92
CA PRO A 114 -11.96 4.07 -7.50
C PRO A 114 -12.61 2.76 -7.06
N ASP A 115 -11.83 1.78 -6.60
CA ASP A 115 -12.34 0.46 -6.21
C ASP A 115 -12.37 0.25 -4.69
N HIS A 116 -11.43 0.82 -3.93
CA HIS A 116 -11.38 0.72 -2.47
C HIS A 116 -10.74 1.97 -1.85
N GLU A 117 -11.22 2.41 -0.68
CA GLU A 117 -10.67 3.59 0.03
C GLU A 117 -9.16 3.52 0.37
N ARG A 118 -8.57 2.31 0.48
CA ARG A 118 -7.17 2.10 0.86
C ARG A 118 -6.23 1.96 -0.34
N GLN A 119 -6.74 1.92 -1.59
CA GLN A 119 -5.91 1.67 -2.78
C GLN A 119 -4.71 2.60 -2.88
N LEU A 120 -4.94 3.91 -2.70
CA LEU A 120 -3.84 4.88 -2.77
C LEU A 120 -2.85 4.68 -1.61
N GLY A 121 -3.33 4.37 -0.41
CA GLY A 121 -2.47 4.11 0.74
C GLY A 121 -1.55 2.90 0.52
N VAL A 122 -2.08 1.82 -0.06
CA VAL A 122 -1.29 0.63 -0.43
C VAL A 122 -0.29 0.97 -1.55
N ALA A 123 -0.71 1.73 -2.58
CA ALA A 123 0.20 2.16 -3.64
C ALA A 123 1.37 3.01 -3.13
N VAL A 124 1.10 3.99 -2.25
CA VAL A 124 2.13 4.84 -1.63
C VAL A 124 3.07 4.01 -0.73
N ARG A 125 2.51 3.12 0.10
CA ARG A 125 3.30 2.23 0.96
C ARG A 125 4.17 1.28 0.14
N PHE A 126 3.68 0.77 -0.98
CA PHE A 126 4.46 -0.05 -1.89
C PHE A 126 5.65 0.70 -2.47
N LEU A 127 5.52 1.97 -2.85
CA LEU A 127 6.65 2.80 -3.27
C LEU A 127 7.69 2.95 -2.16
N LEU A 128 7.25 3.23 -0.93
CA LEU A 128 8.12 3.35 0.23
C LEU A 128 8.89 2.04 0.50
N THR A 129 8.21 0.91 0.41
CA THR A 129 8.81 -0.41 0.62
C THR A 129 9.81 -0.76 -0.47
N ARG A 130 9.55 -0.45 -1.74
CA ARG A 130 10.53 -0.62 -2.83
C ARG A 130 11.78 0.24 -2.61
N LEU A 131 11.59 1.49 -2.20
CA LEU A 131 12.68 2.39 -1.86
C LEU A 131 13.53 1.78 -0.74
N TRP A 132 12.88 1.29 0.32
CA TRP A 132 13.55 0.67 1.44
C TRP A 132 14.38 -0.56 1.03
N PHE A 133 13.79 -1.49 0.29
CA PHE A 133 14.53 -2.68 -0.18
C PHE A 133 15.71 -2.31 -1.08
N THR A 134 15.56 -1.28 -1.92
CA THR A 134 16.65 -0.82 -2.79
C THR A 134 17.83 -0.27 -2.01
N ILE A 135 17.57 0.45 -0.91
CA ILE A 135 18.60 1.05 -0.07
C ILE A 135 19.23 0.02 0.87
N CYS A 136 18.40 -0.74 1.59
CA CYS A 136 18.84 -1.53 2.73
C CYS A 136 19.36 -2.91 2.36
N ILE A 137 18.82 -3.54 1.32
CA ILE A 137 19.28 -4.85 0.82
C ILE A 137 20.23 -4.67 -0.37
N GLY A 138 20.09 -3.55 -1.09
CA GLY A 138 20.67 -3.37 -2.41
C GLY A 138 19.79 -4.02 -3.46
N SER A 139 19.71 -3.39 -4.63
CA SER A 139 19.03 -3.96 -5.79
C SER A 139 19.94 -3.90 -7.00
N ALA A 140 20.05 -5.02 -7.70
CA ALA A 140 20.71 -5.07 -9.01
C ALA A 140 19.95 -4.28 -10.09
N ARG A 141 18.73 -3.81 -9.81
CA ARG A 141 17.85 -3.11 -10.78
C ARG A 141 17.23 -1.86 -10.16
N PRO A 142 18.01 -0.81 -9.82
CA PRO A 142 17.50 0.42 -9.22
C PRO A 142 16.50 1.15 -10.14
N GLU A 143 16.49 0.88 -11.45
CA GLU A 143 15.54 1.48 -12.40
C GLU A 143 14.08 1.17 -12.05
N TRP A 144 13.81 0.06 -11.36
CA TRP A 144 12.46 -0.32 -10.98
C TRP A 144 11.77 0.78 -10.15
N LEU A 145 12.52 1.56 -9.36
CA LEU A 145 11.96 2.69 -8.59
C LEU A 145 11.25 3.71 -9.50
N ALA A 146 11.61 3.80 -10.78
CA ALA A 146 10.96 4.68 -11.76
C ALA A 146 9.70 4.08 -12.42
N ASP A 147 9.31 2.85 -12.10
CA ASP A 147 8.06 2.23 -12.58
C ASP A 147 6.84 2.90 -11.96
N THR A 148 5.72 2.91 -12.70
CA THR A 148 4.47 3.53 -12.25
C THR A 148 3.52 2.48 -11.69
N VAL A 149 3.03 2.68 -10.46
CA VAL A 149 1.94 1.88 -9.90
C VAL A 149 0.65 2.22 -10.64
N LEU A 150 0.10 1.23 -11.34
CA LEU A 150 -1.11 1.34 -12.14
C LEU A 150 -2.37 1.04 -11.33
N ASP A 151 -2.29 0.04 -10.46
CA ASP A 151 -3.44 -0.44 -9.69
C ASP A 151 -3.02 -1.09 -8.36
N ALA A 152 -3.96 -1.10 -7.42
CA ALA A 152 -3.88 -1.84 -6.16
C ALA A 152 -5.25 -2.43 -5.85
N GLN A 153 -5.36 -3.75 -5.67
CA GLN A 153 -6.63 -4.44 -5.45
C GLN A 153 -6.56 -5.33 -4.22
N GLU A 154 -7.60 -5.28 -3.38
CA GLU A 154 -7.70 -6.14 -2.22
C GLU A 154 -8.02 -7.57 -2.65
N VAL A 155 -7.24 -8.53 -2.17
CA VAL A 155 -7.39 -9.96 -2.46
C VAL A 155 -7.94 -10.68 -1.24
N VAL A 156 -7.32 -10.43 -0.08
CA VAL A 156 -7.79 -10.90 1.21
C VAL A 156 -8.11 -9.67 2.07
N PRO A 157 -9.36 -9.51 2.54
CA PRO A 157 -9.78 -8.33 3.28
C PRO A 157 -8.86 -7.96 4.43
N GLY A 158 -8.31 -6.73 4.38
CA GLY A 158 -7.42 -6.16 5.40
C GLY A 158 -6.05 -6.86 5.56
N GLU A 159 -5.64 -7.70 4.61
CA GLU A 159 -4.43 -8.53 4.80
C GLU A 159 -3.54 -8.59 3.56
N ILE A 160 -4.09 -8.93 2.38
CA ILE A 160 -3.31 -9.18 1.16
C ILE A 160 -3.88 -8.39 0.00
N TRP A 161 -3.00 -7.73 -0.74
CA TRP A 161 -3.32 -6.91 -1.90
C TRP A 161 -2.52 -7.36 -3.13
N THR A 162 -3.07 -7.16 -4.31
CA THR A 162 -2.34 -7.21 -5.57
C THR A 162 -1.96 -5.80 -5.98
N VAL A 163 -0.69 -5.53 -6.24
CA VAL A 163 -0.20 -4.27 -6.81
C VAL A 163 0.28 -4.53 -8.23
N THR A 164 -0.22 -3.74 -9.19
CA THR A 164 0.17 -3.82 -10.61
C THR A 164 0.98 -2.60 -10.99
N VAL A 165 2.13 -2.81 -11.64
CA VAL A 165 3.05 -1.76 -12.09
C VAL A 165 3.28 -1.80 -13.59
N ALA A 166 3.49 -0.64 -14.19
CA ALA A 166 4.02 -0.50 -15.54
C ALA A 166 5.55 -0.45 -15.47
N VAL A 167 6.19 -1.48 -15.98
CA VAL A 167 7.63 -1.53 -16.14
C VAL A 167 8.03 -0.61 -17.27
N ARG A 168 8.92 0.35 -16.99
CA ARG A 168 9.37 1.30 -17.99
C ARG A 168 10.19 0.58 -19.08
N ALA A 169 9.76 0.71 -20.33
CA ALA A 169 10.51 0.16 -21.47
C ALA A 169 11.89 0.81 -21.55
N GLN A 170 12.95 0.01 -21.43
CA GLN A 170 14.34 0.48 -21.53
C GLN A 170 14.75 0.83 -22.98
N ARG A 171 13.97 0.42 -23.99
CA ARG A 171 14.23 0.69 -25.42
C ARG A 171 13.02 1.32 -26.09
N ARG A 172 13.27 2.33 -26.94
CA ARG A 172 12.23 2.93 -27.80
C ARG A 172 11.62 1.85 -28.70
N GLY A 173 10.30 1.71 -28.69
CA GLY A 173 9.56 0.78 -29.55
C GLY A 173 9.04 -0.51 -28.89
N VAL A 174 9.38 -0.77 -27.63
CA VAL A 174 8.82 -1.91 -26.87
C VAL A 174 7.59 -1.45 -26.09
N SER A 175 6.50 -2.21 -26.16
CA SER A 175 5.29 -1.97 -25.36
C SER A 175 5.62 -2.00 -23.87
N ALA A 176 4.99 -1.13 -23.08
CA ALA A 176 5.14 -1.14 -21.63
C ALA A 176 4.68 -2.50 -21.09
N ARG A 177 5.59 -3.22 -20.43
CA ARG A 177 5.27 -4.49 -19.78
C ARG A 177 4.61 -4.20 -18.44
N THR A 178 3.55 -4.91 -18.10
CA THR A 178 2.95 -4.84 -16.77
C THR A 178 3.38 -6.03 -15.92
N GLU A 179 3.62 -5.80 -14.64
CA GLU A 179 3.87 -6.85 -13.65
C GLU A 179 2.94 -6.67 -12.45
N SER A 180 2.52 -7.78 -11.85
CA SER A 180 1.67 -7.79 -10.67
C SER A 180 2.34 -8.55 -9.53
N PHE A 181 2.11 -8.09 -8.30
CA PHE A 181 2.70 -8.64 -7.08
C PHE A 181 1.62 -8.79 -6.03
N TYR A 182 1.59 -9.93 -5.33
CA TYR A 182 0.90 -10.02 -4.06
C TYR A 182 1.77 -9.40 -2.97
N VAL A 183 1.16 -8.57 -2.14
CA VAL A 183 1.82 -7.84 -1.06
C VAL A 183 0.99 -7.91 0.22
N LEU A 184 1.67 -7.85 1.38
CA LEU A 184 1.01 -7.68 2.67
C LEU A 184 0.47 -6.25 2.79
N GLU A 185 -0.76 -6.06 3.27
CA GLU A 185 -1.33 -4.71 3.44
C GLU A 185 -0.45 -3.85 4.37
N SER A 186 -0.05 -4.42 5.51
CA SER A 186 0.61 -3.70 6.60
C SER A 186 1.98 -3.12 6.20
N THR A 187 2.76 -3.87 5.43
CA THR A 187 4.16 -3.52 5.09
C THR A 187 4.37 -3.29 3.60
N CYS A 188 3.44 -3.72 2.74
CA CYS A 188 3.61 -3.84 1.28
C CYS A 188 4.84 -4.66 0.85
N GLU A 189 5.36 -5.52 1.72
CA GLU A 189 6.36 -6.51 1.34
C GLU A 189 5.75 -7.55 0.39
N VAL A 190 6.52 -7.95 -0.62
CA VAL A 190 6.08 -8.86 -1.69
C VAL A 190 6.15 -10.30 -1.20
N ILE A 191 5.00 -11.00 -1.23
CA ILE A 191 4.92 -12.45 -0.91
C ILE A 191 5.07 -13.35 -2.15
N GLY A 192 4.94 -12.77 -3.35
CA GLY A 192 5.16 -13.46 -4.63
C GLY A 192 4.40 -12.82 -5.79
N LYS A 193 4.55 -13.40 -6.99
CA LYS A 193 3.82 -12.97 -8.20
C LYS A 193 2.60 -13.85 -8.45
N PRO A 194 1.43 -13.30 -8.78
CA PRO A 194 0.30 -14.09 -9.24
C PRO A 194 0.71 -14.92 -10.46
N GLN A 195 0.47 -16.23 -10.44
CA GLN A 195 0.69 -17.05 -11.62
C GLN A 195 -0.35 -16.64 -12.67
N LEU A 196 0.11 -16.04 -13.77
CA LEU A 196 -0.72 -15.91 -14.95
C LEU A 196 -0.90 -17.32 -15.49
N HIS A 197 -2.12 -17.86 -15.44
CA HIS A 197 -2.51 -19.06 -16.19
C HIS A 197 -2.44 -18.77 -17.69
N ILE A 198 -1.24 -18.58 -18.24
CA ILE A 198 -1.03 -18.66 -19.67
C ILE A 198 -0.96 -20.14 -19.99
N ALA A 199 -2.06 -20.67 -20.48
CA ALA A 199 -2.10 -21.98 -21.12
C ALA A 199 -1.11 -21.96 -22.31
N GLY A 200 0.09 -22.50 -22.10
CA GLY A 200 1.07 -22.67 -23.16
C GLY A 200 2.50 -22.66 -22.62
N ASN A 201 3.14 -23.83 -22.65
CA ASN A 201 4.57 -24.13 -22.52
C ASN A 201 5.54 -22.92 -22.57
N GLY A 202 5.59 -22.13 -21.49
CA GLY A 202 6.57 -21.08 -21.29
C GLY A 202 7.56 -21.54 -20.24
N ASN A 203 8.83 -21.72 -20.64
CA ASN A 203 9.94 -21.90 -19.70
C ASN A 203 9.83 -20.85 -18.58
N VAL A 204 9.71 -21.33 -17.33
CA VAL A 204 9.81 -20.48 -16.14
C VAL A 204 11.13 -19.72 -16.26
N THR A 205 11.05 -18.41 -16.45
CA THR A 205 12.27 -17.61 -16.57
C THR A 205 12.91 -17.50 -15.19
N ALA A 206 14.24 -17.45 -15.13
CA ALA A 206 15.03 -17.42 -13.89
C ALA A 206 14.84 -16.15 -13.01
N GLY A 207 13.70 -15.45 -13.12
CA GLY A 207 13.29 -14.31 -12.31
C GLY A 207 11.82 -14.34 -11.90
N ASP A 208 11.13 -15.47 -12.05
CA ASP A 208 9.79 -15.66 -11.51
C ASP A 208 9.90 -15.94 -10.00
N LEU A 209 9.29 -15.08 -9.19
CA LEU A 209 9.13 -15.24 -7.74
C LEU A 209 7.77 -15.90 -7.50
N PRO A 210 7.66 -17.25 -7.53
CA PRO A 210 6.39 -17.91 -7.30
C PRO A 210 5.93 -17.66 -5.87
N VAL A 211 4.62 -17.50 -5.70
CA VAL A 211 4.01 -17.50 -4.37
C VAL A 211 4.24 -18.86 -3.73
N ARG A 212 4.70 -18.85 -2.47
CA ARG A 212 4.91 -20.08 -1.70
C ARG A 212 3.60 -20.84 -1.53
N ALA A 213 3.65 -22.18 -1.54
CA ALA A 213 2.46 -23.02 -1.61
C ALA A 213 1.48 -22.83 -0.42
N ASP A 214 1.97 -22.52 0.77
CA ASP A 214 1.16 -22.17 1.94
C ASP A 214 0.49 -20.80 1.82
N TRP A 215 1.17 -19.80 1.26
CA TRP A 215 0.58 -18.49 0.93
C TRP A 215 -0.49 -18.61 -0.15
N SER A 216 -0.24 -19.38 -1.22
CA SER A 216 -1.25 -19.66 -2.25
C SER A 216 -2.49 -20.31 -1.63
N ARG A 217 -2.29 -21.34 -0.80
CA ARG A 217 -3.39 -22.02 -0.10
C ARG A 217 -4.12 -21.07 0.84
N TYR A 218 -3.42 -20.21 1.56
CA TYR A 218 -4.03 -19.22 2.44
C TYR A 218 -4.93 -18.29 1.64
N ILE A 219 -4.41 -17.71 0.56
CA ILE A 219 -5.14 -16.81 -0.34
C ILE A 219 -6.38 -17.53 -0.91
N GLU A 220 -6.22 -18.73 -1.48
CA GLU A 220 -7.32 -19.52 -2.03
C GLU A 220 -8.41 -19.81 -0.98
N SER A 221 -8.02 -20.20 0.23
CA SER A 221 -8.95 -20.49 1.34
C SER A 221 -9.72 -19.25 1.83
N ARG A 222 -9.25 -18.05 1.50
CA ARG A 222 -9.83 -16.76 1.89
C ARG A 222 -10.67 -16.14 0.78
N ILE A 223 -10.43 -16.51 -0.48
CA ILE A 223 -11.24 -16.08 -1.63
C ILE A 223 -12.54 -16.89 -1.69
N VAL A 224 -12.49 -18.19 -1.38
CA VAL A 224 -13.68 -19.05 -1.37
C VAL A 224 -14.43 -18.88 -0.04
N PRO A 225 -15.74 -18.57 -0.04
CA PRO A 225 -16.51 -18.45 1.20
C PRO A 225 -16.51 -19.76 1.98
N ALA A 226 -15.99 -19.76 3.20
CA ALA A 226 -16.05 -20.93 4.07
C ALA A 226 -17.49 -21.07 4.63
N PRO A 227 -18.06 -22.30 4.67
CA PRO A 227 -19.43 -22.53 5.16
C PRO A 227 -19.63 -22.17 6.63
N THR A 228 -18.56 -22.05 7.43
CA THR A 228 -18.60 -21.71 8.86
C THR A 228 -18.29 -20.25 9.17
N GLY A 229 -18.00 -19.41 8.17
CA GLY A 229 -17.84 -17.95 8.30
C GLY A 229 -16.70 -17.44 9.18
N GLN A 230 -15.96 -18.30 9.90
CA GLN A 230 -14.82 -17.91 10.73
C GLN A 230 -13.51 -18.19 10.00
N HIS A 231 -12.94 -17.15 9.42
CA HIS A 231 -11.56 -17.20 8.95
C HIS A 231 -10.61 -16.69 10.03
N VAL A 232 -9.53 -17.44 10.27
CA VAL A 232 -8.47 -17.04 11.20
C VAL A 232 -7.67 -15.88 10.59
N PRO A 233 -7.47 -14.75 11.28
CA PRO A 233 -6.75 -13.60 10.73
C PRO A 233 -5.26 -13.89 10.57
N LEU A 234 -4.60 -13.20 9.64
CA LEU A 234 -3.20 -13.45 9.30
C LEU A 234 -2.27 -13.42 10.53
N LEU A 235 -2.40 -12.40 11.39
CA LEU A 235 -1.58 -12.26 12.60
C LEU A 235 -1.73 -13.41 13.61
N ALA A 236 -2.80 -14.22 13.53
CA ALA A 236 -2.93 -15.40 14.39
C ALA A 236 -2.01 -16.56 13.96
N HIS A 237 -1.44 -16.50 12.76
CA HIS A 237 -0.42 -17.42 12.28
C HIS A 237 0.99 -17.06 12.76
N LEU A 238 1.17 -15.90 13.40
CA LEU A 238 2.44 -15.47 13.98
C LEU A 238 2.82 -16.36 15.16
N LYS A 239 4.10 -16.74 15.23
CA LYS A 239 4.70 -17.44 16.36
C LYS A 239 5.78 -16.57 16.99
N TRP A 240 5.73 -16.46 18.32
CA TRP A 240 6.65 -15.67 19.12
C TRP A 240 6.84 -16.34 20.50
N ALA A 241 7.88 -15.95 21.23
CA ALA A 241 8.17 -16.43 22.58
C ALA A 241 7.36 -15.66 23.64
N SER A 242 7.33 -16.13 24.89
CA SER A 242 6.76 -15.38 26.03
C SER A 242 5.30 -14.91 25.84
N GLN A 243 4.41 -15.79 25.37
CA GLN A 243 3.01 -15.47 25.04
C GLN A 243 2.17 -14.95 26.23
N GLY A 244 2.63 -15.15 27.46
CA GLY A 244 2.03 -14.59 28.67
C GLY A 244 2.19 -13.07 28.78
N GLU A 245 3.33 -12.53 28.33
CA GLU A 245 3.68 -11.10 28.46
C GLU A 245 3.39 -10.32 27.17
N TYR A 246 3.48 -11.01 26.03
CA TYR A 246 3.31 -10.41 24.70
C TYR A 246 2.09 -10.95 23.98
N GLU A 247 1.30 -10.06 23.40
CA GLU A 247 0.25 -10.37 22.44
C GLU A 247 0.78 -10.07 21.03
N ARG A 248 0.94 -11.10 20.20
CA ARG A 248 1.47 -10.97 18.83
C ARG A 248 2.81 -10.22 18.78
N GLY A 249 3.68 -10.48 19.76
CA GLY A 249 4.98 -9.81 19.88
C GLY A 249 4.94 -8.39 20.45
N ILE A 250 3.80 -7.91 20.95
CA ILE A 250 3.65 -6.57 21.55
C ILE A 250 3.30 -6.69 23.03
N SER A 251 3.97 -5.92 23.88
CA SER A 251 3.76 -5.91 25.33
C SER A 251 2.30 -5.66 25.69
N ARG A 252 1.68 -6.60 26.42
CA ARG A 252 0.28 -6.50 26.87
C ARG A 252 0.07 -5.26 27.74
N HIS A 253 1.00 -5.00 28.65
CA HIS A 253 0.95 -3.83 29.52
C HIS A 253 0.96 -2.52 28.73
N TRP A 254 1.77 -2.43 27.67
CA TRP A 254 1.76 -1.26 26.81
C TRP A 254 0.46 -1.12 26.02
N LEU A 255 -0.07 -2.21 25.47
CA LEU A 255 -1.36 -2.22 24.76
C LEU A 255 -2.49 -1.67 25.64
N GLU A 256 -2.58 -2.10 26.90
CA GLU A 256 -3.58 -1.62 27.88
C GLU A 256 -3.46 -0.10 28.14
N ARG A 257 -2.23 0.44 28.19
CA ARG A 257 -2.01 1.89 28.36
C ARG A 257 -2.41 2.67 27.11
N VAL A 258 -2.09 2.13 25.94
CA VAL A 258 -2.30 2.78 24.65
C VAL A 258 -3.76 2.78 24.23
N GLU A 259 -4.54 1.77 24.61
CA GLU A 259 -5.99 1.73 24.37
C GLU A 259 -6.71 2.96 24.92
N LYS A 260 -6.26 3.45 26.08
CA LYS A 260 -6.79 4.65 26.76
C LYS A 260 -6.46 5.97 26.05
N LYS A 261 -5.55 5.98 25.06
CA LYS A 261 -5.13 7.18 24.31
C LYS A 261 -5.98 7.48 23.07
N GLY A 262 -7.06 6.75 22.81
CA GLY A 262 -7.99 7.05 21.72
C GLY A 262 -7.35 6.97 20.32
N LYS A 263 -7.41 8.07 19.54
CA LYS A 263 -6.91 8.11 18.15
C LYS A 263 -5.39 7.94 18.06
N GLU A 264 -4.65 8.61 18.95
CA GLU A 264 -3.19 8.47 19.03
C GLU A 264 -2.82 7.03 19.36
N GLY A 265 -3.52 6.44 20.33
CA GLY A 265 -3.28 5.06 20.72
C GLY A 265 -3.47 4.06 19.59
N ARG A 266 -4.53 4.23 18.79
CA ARG A 266 -4.74 3.43 17.58
C ARG A 266 -3.60 3.60 16.57
N ALA A 267 -3.08 4.81 16.39
CA ALA A 267 -1.96 5.05 15.48
C ALA A 267 -0.67 4.37 15.96
N LEU A 268 -0.35 4.45 17.26
CA LEU A 268 0.79 3.77 17.86
C LEU A 268 0.70 2.25 17.69
N ARG A 269 -0.49 1.68 17.95
CA ARG A 269 -0.74 0.24 17.77
C ARG A 269 -0.54 -0.20 16.32
N VAL A 270 -1.04 0.57 15.36
CA VAL A 270 -0.85 0.27 13.92
C VAL A 270 0.64 0.23 13.57
N VAL A 271 1.44 1.17 14.07
CA VAL A 271 2.89 1.18 13.82
C VAL A 271 3.58 -0.02 14.50
N ALA A 272 3.18 -0.40 15.71
CA ALA A 272 3.69 -1.59 16.39
C ALA A 272 3.40 -2.87 15.59
N GLU A 273 2.17 -3.06 15.12
CA GLU A 273 1.77 -4.24 14.33
C GLU A 273 2.51 -4.28 12.98
N ARG A 274 2.77 -3.13 12.35
CA ARG A 274 3.59 -3.03 11.13
C ARG A 274 5.04 -3.41 11.39
N TYR A 275 5.64 -2.90 12.46
CA TYR A 275 7.01 -3.26 12.84
C TYR A 275 7.14 -4.76 13.11
N VAL A 276 6.21 -5.35 13.87
CA VAL A 276 6.17 -6.81 14.10
C VAL A 276 6.17 -7.58 12.77
N LEU A 277 5.34 -7.17 11.81
CA LEU A 277 5.29 -7.82 10.49
C LEU A 277 6.52 -7.54 9.63
N ALA A 278 7.21 -6.40 9.81
CA ALA A 278 8.46 -6.10 9.11
C ALA A 278 9.66 -6.85 9.69
N CYS A 279 9.55 -7.34 10.93
CA CYS A 279 10.61 -8.06 11.66
C CYS A 279 10.38 -9.56 11.77
N VAL A 280 9.36 -10.11 11.10
CA VAL A 280 9.31 -11.57 10.90
C VAL A 280 10.51 -11.99 10.05
N VAL A 281 11.08 -13.16 10.31
CA VAL A 281 12.23 -13.62 9.51
C VAL A 281 11.85 -13.72 8.03
N GLY A 282 12.78 -13.45 7.10
CA GLY A 282 12.49 -13.35 5.67
C GLY A 282 11.73 -14.55 5.11
N ASN A 283 12.08 -15.75 5.56
CA ASN A 283 11.40 -17.02 5.26
C ASN A 283 9.97 -17.12 5.82
N SER A 284 9.44 -16.08 6.45
CA SER A 284 8.02 -15.96 6.80
C SER A 284 7.20 -15.35 5.66
N VAL A 285 7.83 -14.53 4.81
CA VAL A 285 7.18 -13.73 3.77
C VAL A 285 7.52 -14.23 2.37
N SER A 286 8.79 -14.51 2.10
CA SER A 286 9.30 -15.01 0.80
C SER A 286 10.29 -16.17 1.00
N GLY A 287 10.72 -16.84 -0.07
CA GLY A 287 11.68 -17.96 0.01
C GLY A 287 11.07 -19.33 0.31
N SER A 288 11.91 -20.26 0.78
CA SER A 288 11.50 -21.64 1.08
C SER A 288 10.64 -21.72 2.33
N TRP A 289 9.66 -22.63 2.35
CA TRP A 289 8.84 -22.83 3.55
C TRP A 289 9.67 -23.40 4.68
N MET A 290 9.52 -22.82 5.88
CA MET A 290 10.14 -23.31 7.11
C MET A 290 9.12 -23.24 8.25
N SER A 291 9.20 -24.19 9.17
CA SER A 291 8.44 -24.14 10.42
C SER A 291 9.01 -23.07 11.37
N ALA A 292 8.20 -22.57 12.31
CA ALA A 292 8.67 -21.64 13.33
C ALA A 292 9.88 -22.14 14.13
N VAL A 293 10.01 -23.46 14.33
CA VAL A 293 11.17 -24.04 15.02
C VAL A 293 12.42 -23.97 14.13
N GLN A 294 12.29 -24.30 12.85
CA GLN A 294 13.40 -24.20 11.90
C GLN A 294 13.84 -22.75 11.73
N MET A 295 12.89 -21.83 11.59
CA MET A 295 13.15 -20.39 11.52
C MET A 295 13.86 -19.87 12.78
N ALA A 296 13.46 -20.34 13.97
CA ALA A 296 14.13 -19.98 15.22
C ALA A 296 15.57 -20.54 15.29
N GLN A 297 15.80 -21.76 14.80
CA GLN A 297 17.11 -22.39 14.77
C GLN A 297 18.06 -21.70 13.79
N GLU A 298 17.59 -21.43 12.57
CA GLU A 298 18.33 -20.70 11.55
C GLU A 298 18.69 -19.30 12.05
N PHE A 299 17.73 -18.59 12.65
CA PHE A 299 17.96 -17.27 13.23
C PHE A 299 19.01 -17.33 14.37
N ALA A 300 19.04 -18.42 15.13
CA ALA A 300 20.04 -18.65 16.18
C ALA A 300 21.40 -19.16 15.63
N GLY A 301 21.56 -19.31 14.30
CA GLY A 301 22.79 -19.81 13.68
C GLY A 301 23.05 -21.30 13.94
N LEU A 302 22.02 -22.08 14.31
CA LEU A 302 22.14 -23.51 14.59
C LEU A 302 22.01 -24.33 13.31
N ALA A 303 22.75 -25.44 13.22
CA ALA A 303 22.73 -26.34 12.07
C ALA A 303 21.33 -26.92 11.81
N GLU A 304 20.98 -27.06 10.53
CA GLU A 304 19.70 -27.65 10.11
C GLU A 304 19.52 -29.06 10.68
N ARG A 305 18.37 -29.29 11.34
CA ARG A 305 17.92 -30.64 11.66
C ARG A 305 17.18 -31.22 10.46
N GLU A 306 17.31 -32.54 10.27
CA GLU A 306 16.60 -33.29 9.24
C GLU A 306 15.10 -32.94 9.20
N PRO A 307 14.51 -32.79 8.01
CA PRO A 307 13.13 -32.41 7.87
C PRO A 307 12.21 -33.44 8.54
N GLY A 308 11.49 -33.00 9.57
CA GLY A 308 10.43 -33.79 10.19
C GLY A 308 9.31 -34.11 9.18
N LYS A 309 8.46 -35.10 9.53
CA LYS A 309 7.36 -35.57 8.66
C LYS A 309 6.57 -34.42 8.02
N PRO A 310 6.19 -34.53 6.73
CA PRO A 310 5.48 -33.49 6.01
C PRO A 310 4.09 -33.27 6.62
N ARG A 311 3.93 -32.19 7.38
CA ARG A 311 2.62 -31.64 7.70
C ARG A 311 2.15 -30.77 6.54
N GLN A 312 0.84 -30.69 6.32
CA GLN A 312 0.29 -29.70 5.40
C GLN A 312 0.73 -28.30 5.89
N PRO A 313 1.48 -27.54 5.08
CA PRO A 313 2.03 -26.28 5.55
C PRO A 313 0.90 -25.25 5.63
N GLN A 314 0.60 -24.81 6.85
CA GLN A 314 -0.09 -23.54 7.07
C GLN A 314 0.94 -22.41 6.93
N VAL A 315 0.46 -21.19 6.70
CA VAL A 315 1.32 -20.00 6.75
C VAL A 315 2.05 -20.00 8.08
N SER A 316 3.37 -20.01 8.01
CA SER A 316 4.25 -19.97 9.18
C SER A 316 4.98 -18.64 9.16
N MET A 317 4.76 -17.84 10.21
CA MET A 317 5.49 -16.61 10.46
C MET A 317 6.13 -16.69 11.84
N PHE A 318 7.39 -16.27 11.94
CA PHE A 318 8.12 -16.28 13.21
C PHE A 318 8.74 -14.93 13.51
N LEU A 319 8.50 -14.43 14.73
CA LEU A 319 9.08 -13.21 15.28
C LEU A 319 10.15 -13.58 16.32
N PRO A 320 11.42 -13.21 16.10
CA PRO A 320 12.48 -13.35 17.10
C PRO A 320 12.22 -12.51 18.37
N ALA A 321 12.65 -13.02 19.53
CA ALA A 321 12.37 -12.40 20.84
C ALA A 321 12.94 -10.98 21.00
N HIS A 322 14.09 -10.68 20.39
CA HIS A 322 14.70 -9.34 20.47
C HIS A 322 13.95 -8.28 19.66
N HIS A 323 12.96 -8.68 18.84
CA HIS A 323 12.02 -7.78 18.16
C HIS A 323 10.67 -7.66 18.87
N HIS A 324 10.51 -8.22 20.07
CA HIS A 324 9.31 -7.97 20.87
C HIS A 324 9.21 -6.48 21.24
N VAL A 325 8.05 -5.89 20.99
CA VAL A 325 7.79 -4.45 21.16
C VAL A 325 7.39 -4.16 22.59
N GLU A 326 8.15 -3.32 23.26
CA GLU A 326 7.82 -2.77 24.58
C GLU A 326 7.02 -1.48 24.49
N SER A 327 7.37 -0.60 23.55
CA SER A 327 6.63 0.63 23.32
C SER A 327 6.93 1.26 21.97
N VAL A 328 6.04 2.15 21.52
CA VAL A 328 6.20 2.97 20.31
C VAL A 328 6.04 4.44 20.67
N HIS A 329 6.87 5.29 20.08
CA HIS A 329 6.89 6.73 20.32
C HIS A 329 6.91 7.53 19.02
N PHE A 330 6.21 8.67 19.01
CA PHE A 330 6.24 9.66 17.93
C PHE A 330 7.02 10.94 18.32
N THR A 331 7.66 10.91 19.47
CA THR A 331 8.47 11.99 20.04
C THR A 331 9.84 11.42 20.41
N ALA A 332 10.87 12.25 20.29
CA ALA A 332 12.21 11.94 20.79
C ALA A 332 12.23 11.92 22.33
N ALA A 333 13.34 11.48 22.92
CA ALA A 333 13.57 11.51 24.37
C ALA A 333 13.44 12.92 24.97
N SER A 334 13.73 13.96 24.19
CA SER A 334 13.54 15.37 24.53
C SER A 334 12.07 15.83 24.54
N CYS A 335 11.12 14.92 24.31
CA CYS A 335 9.70 15.18 24.07
C CYS A 335 9.39 16.01 22.81
N ALA A 336 10.39 16.31 21.98
CA ALA A 336 10.19 17.00 20.72
C ALA A 336 9.57 16.02 19.68
N PRO A 337 8.69 16.50 18.78
CA PRO A 337 8.06 15.65 17.79
C PRO A 337 9.06 15.16 16.75
N LEU A 338 9.06 13.85 16.49
CA LEU A 338 9.85 13.26 15.42
C LEU A 338 9.30 13.71 14.06
N HIS A 339 10.13 13.59 13.02
CA HIS A 339 9.70 13.74 11.65
C HIS A 339 8.43 12.89 11.38
N PRO A 340 7.41 13.40 10.66
CA PRO A 340 6.10 12.75 10.57
C PRO A 340 6.12 11.29 10.09
N ALA A 341 7.11 10.92 9.27
CA ALA A 341 7.28 9.56 8.75
C ALA A 341 7.96 8.58 9.73
N ILE A 342 8.53 9.07 10.85
CA ILE A 342 9.44 8.31 11.71
C ILE A 342 8.80 8.03 13.07
N ALA A 343 8.87 6.78 13.51
CA ALA A 343 8.60 6.38 14.87
C ALA A 343 9.83 5.71 15.49
N VAL A 344 9.87 5.71 16.82
CA VAL A 344 10.84 4.96 17.59
C VAL A 344 10.13 3.75 18.21
N ILE A 345 10.72 2.57 18.04
CA ILE A 345 10.28 1.31 18.65
C ILE A 345 11.28 0.94 19.73
N HIS A 346 10.80 0.74 20.96
CA HIS A 346 11.62 0.15 22.01
C HIS A 346 11.35 -1.34 22.04
N THR A 347 12.39 -2.14 21.96
CA THR A 347 12.33 -3.58 22.24
C THR A 347 13.07 -3.88 23.54
N LEU A 348 13.07 -5.15 23.95
CA LEU A 348 13.90 -5.61 25.08
C LEU A 348 15.40 -5.43 24.82
N ALA A 349 15.83 -5.41 23.56
CA ALA A 349 17.23 -5.41 23.19
C ALA A 349 17.78 -3.99 22.97
N ARG A 350 17.04 -3.14 22.24
CA ARG A 350 17.46 -1.79 21.86
C ARG A 350 16.33 -0.97 21.27
N GLU A 351 16.63 0.30 21.01
CA GLU A 351 15.75 1.20 20.28
C GLU A 351 15.97 1.13 18.76
N TYR A 352 14.88 1.25 18.00
CA TYR A 352 14.89 1.23 16.53
C TYR A 352 14.15 2.43 15.97
N PHE A 353 14.73 3.07 14.94
CA PHE A 353 14.04 4.08 14.14
C PHE A 353 13.36 3.39 12.97
N VAL A 354 12.06 3.62 12.78
CA VAL A 354 11.26 2.93 11.77
C VAL A 354 10.38 3.90 10.99
N LEU A 355 10.08 3.52 9.75
CA LEU A 355 9.09 4.21 8.94
C LEU A 355 7.67 3.82 9.39
N LYS A 356 6.86 4.79 9.83
CA LYS A 356 5.50 4.54 10.35
C LYS A 356 4.61 3.78 9.37
N ASP A 357 4.78 4.03 8.08
CA ASP A 357 3.86 3.53 7.07
C ASP A 357 4.05 2.06 6.71
N ASN A 358 5.24 1.49 6.90
CA ASN A 358 5.51 0.08 6.61
C ASN A 358 6.23 -0.68 7.74
N GLY A 359 6.60 -0.01 8.84
CA GLY A 359 7.27 -0.61 9.99
C GLY A 359 8.74 -0.94 9.78
N MET A 360 9.34 -0.58 8.64
CA MET A 360 10.69 -0.99 8.29
C MET A 360 11.75 -0.13 8.99
N GLN A 361 12.81 -0.78 9.48
CA GLN A 361 13.91 -0.15 10.22
C GLN A 361 14.79 0.71 9.31
N ILE A 362 15.08 1.94 9.73
CA ILE A 362 15.97 2.88 9.03
C ILE A 362 17.13 3.38 9.92
N GLY A 363 17.24 2.82 11.12
CA GLY A 363 18.24 3.18 12.12
C GLY A 363 18.06 2.40 13.42
N CYS A 364 18.99 2.56 14.36
CA CYS A 364 18.94 1.98 15.70
C CYS A 364 19.55 2.92 16.73
N GLU A 365 19.53 2.53 18.00
CA GLU A 365 20.07 3.28 19.13
C GLU A 365 21.54 3.72 18.92
N GLU A 366 22.36 2.83 18.38
CA GLU A 366 23.81 3.06 18.28
C GLU A 366 24.18 4.01 17.13
N ASP A 367 23.56 3.82 15.97
CA ASP A 367 23.87 4.56 14.73
C ASP A 367 22.92 5.73 14.50
N GLY A 368 21.81 5.81 15.23
CA GLY A 368 20.68 6.66 14.90
C GLY A 368 20.09 6.34 13.54
N ILE A 369 19.48 7.32 12.88
CA ILE A 369 18.99 7.19 11.50
C ILE A 369 20.16 7.21 10.53
N VAL A 370 20.22 6.25 9.62
CA VAL A 370 21.31 6.17 8.63
C VAL A 370 21.31 7.38 7.69
N ASP A 371 22.50 7.90 7.34
CA ASP A 371 22.71 9.13 6.55
C ASP A 371 21.87 9.22 5.27
N VAL A 372 21.72 8.12 4.53
CA VAL A 372 20.90 8.09 3.31
C VAL A 372 19.43 8.40 3.62
N TRP A 373 18.91 7.90 4.74
CA TRP A 373 17.54 8.18 5.17
C TRP A 373 17.40 9.58 5.74
N GLN A 374 18.41 10.08 6.46
CA GLN A 374 18.46 11.49 6.88
C GLN A 374 18.34 12.43 5.68
N GLY A 375 19.11 12.16 4.61
CA GLY A 375 19.06 12.95 3.37
C GLY A 375 17.75 12.79 2.58
N ILE A 376 17.11 11.62 2.58
CA ILE A 376 15.81 11.43 1.91
C ILE A 376 14.68 12.11 2.68
N LEU A 377 14.68 12.01 4.01
CA LEU A 377 13.61 12.51 4.88
C LEU A 377 13.78 14.00 5.19
N GLY A 378 15.02 14.52 5.18
CA GLY A 378 15.33 15.86 5.66
C GLY A 378 15.29 15.94 7.19
N CYS A 379 15.83 14.94 7.88
CA CYS A 379 15.92 14.88 9.34
C CYS A 379 17.35 14.66 9.80
N ASP A 380 17.62 14.89 11.09
CA ASP A 380 18.90 14.54 11.71
C ASP A 380 18.95 13.07 12.14
N GLN A 381 20.09 12.67 12.72
CA GLN A 381 20.35 11.34 13.26
C GLN A 381 19.37 10.91 14.36
N SER A 382 18.76 11.86 15.09
CA SER A 382 17.76 11.60 16.12
C SER A 382 16.33 11.56 15.57
N GLY A 383 16.15 11.76 14.26
CA GLY A 383 14.85 11.78 13.59
C GLY A 383 14.09 13.09 13.70
N MET A 384 14.74 14.18 14.13
CA MET A 384 14.14 15.50 14.18
C MET A 384 14.19 16.16 12.80
N ALA A 385 13.09 16.77 12.37
CA ALA A 385 13.01 17.40 11.05
C ALA A 385 13.93 18.63 10.97
N LEU A 386 14.79 18.68 9.95
CA LEU A 386 15.67 19.79 9.64
C LEU A 386 15.19 20.63 8.46
N GLY A 387 14.39 20.04 7.57
CA GLY A 387 13.92 20.69 6.35
C GLY A 387 13.48 19.68 5.29
N PRO A 388 13.40 20.09 4.01
CA PRO A 388 13.16 19.15 2.92
C PRO A 388 14.36 18.22 2.72
N GLY A 389 14.08 16.98 2.31
CA GLY A 389 15.12 16.03 1.90
C GLY A 389 15.97 16.56 0.73
N THR A 390 17.25 16.19 0.75
CA THR A 390 18.30 16.59 -0.21
C THR A 390 18.69 15.46 -1.17
N ILE A 391 18.25 14.23 -0.90
CA ILE A 391 18.50 13.05 -1.75
C ILE A 391 17.25 12.73 -2.57
N PHE A 392 17.43 12.65 -3.89
CA PHE A 392 16.39 12.35 -4.87
C PHE A 392 16.65 11.03 -5.60
N LEU A 393 15.62 10.49 -6.28
CA LEU A 393 15.74 9.23 -7.00
C LEU A 393 16.90 9.21 -8.01
N ALA A 394 17.09 10.29 -8.77
CA ALA A 394 18.16 10.36 -9.77
C ALA A 394 19.55 10.19 -9.12
N GLN A 395 19.80 10.85 -7.99
CA GLN A 395 21.06 10.74 -7.26
C GLN A 395 21.26 9.35 -6.66
N LEU A 396 20.20 8.74 -6.13
CA LEU A 396 20.27 7.38 -5.57
C LEU A 396 20.59 6.35 -6.67
N VAL A 397 19.91 6.42 -7.81
CA VAL A 397 20.15 5.49 -8.94
C VAL A 397 21.58 5.63 -9.45
N ASP A 398 22.08 6.87 -9.59
CA ASP A 398 23.45 7.12 -10.02
C ASP A 398 24.48 6.63 -8.99
N HIS A 399 24.16 6.72 -7.70
CA HIS A 399 25.03 6.21 -6.63
C HIS A 399 25.09 4.67 -6.65
N VAL A 400 23.93 3.99 -6.69
CA VAL A 400 23.86 2.52 -6.76
C VAL A 400 24.60 1.98 -7.98
N ARG A 401 24.48 2.63 -9.14
CA ARG A 401 25.19 2.25 -10.37
C ARG A 401 26.70 2.41 -10.31
N LYS A 402 27.23 3.30 -9.47
CA LYS A 402 28.68 3.48 -9.30
C LYS A 402 29.28 2.43 -8.37
N LEU A 403 28.46 1.82 -7.52
CA LEU A 403 28.87 0.78 -6.58
C LEU A 403 28.77 -0.63 -7.16
N SER A 404 27.88 -0.85 -8.15
CA SER A 404 27.78 -2.06 -8.96
C SER A 404 28.78 -2.06 -10.10
#